data_AF-A0A7Y3F9I9-F1
#
_entry.id   AF-A0A7Y3F9I9-F1
#
_cell.length_a   1.000
_cell.length_b   1.000
_cell.length_c   1.000
_cell.angle_alpha   90.00
_cell.angle_beta   90.00
_cell.angle_gamma   90.00
#
_symmetry.space_group_name_H-M   'P 1'
#
loop_
_entity.id
_entity.type
_entity.pdbx_description
1 polymer ?
#
loop_
_entity_poly.entity_id
_entity_poly.type
_entity_poly.pdbx_seq_one_letter_code
_entity_poly.pdbx_strand_id
1 'polypeptide(L)'
;MSALFEAKGTASLIRRIAAGVVGLVGVVLLISTFANNLFQVGPDFEEMIDDFRPMLAEESIASAEADLSMLANVGTEFETAIVPAMSQQLGMTPEQFVGFTGENFPAVANGVQALPTIVPTFTGLIETLDSQRSLFESADAIPTQDLPATTVPWGLFFAGLALIAAGVLLYKPGWLGLASAGTLGVGIVVVTLILSLIPKAADADDLNANLEPIYTQELVDGAKGALGTVGAMGSQMQEEMLPALATQLGMTGDQLNGFLGENFPNTAQALATLPDAMGRFNVLTANFENNLDNYETLKPVNFSNIIWTLFIGGLVTVAAAAVVWWSDRREGAMVGMDRLPST
;
A
#
# COMPACT_ATOMS: atom_id res chain seq x y z
N MET A 1 1.11 -45.58 47.54
CA MET A 1 0.59 -46.07 46.24
C MET A 1 -0.51 -45.20 45.65
N SER A 2 -1.55 -44.80 46.40
CA SER A 2 -2.66 -43.97 45.87
C SER A 2 -2.19 -42.64 45.25
N ALA A 3 -1.32 -41.88 45.94
CA ALA A 3 -0.83 -40.59 45.45
C ALA A 3 0.02 -40.67 44.16
N LEU A 4 0.73 -41.78 43.94
CA LEU A 4 1.54 -41.99 42.73
C LEU A 4 0.68 -42.28 41.49
N PHE A 5 -0.43 -43.01 41.66
CA PHE A 5 -1.37 -43.27 40.56
C PHE A 5 -2.12 -42.00 40.15
N GLU A 6 -2.47 -41.16 41.12
CA GLU A 6 -3.13 -39.87 40.89
C GLU A 6 -2.21 -38.90 40.13
N ALA A 7 -0.96 -38.76 40.56
CA ALA A 7 0.04 -37.90 39.91
C ALA A 7 0.28 -38.28 38.43
N LYS A 8 0.47 -39.56 38.12
CA LYS A 8 0.66 -40.07 36.75
C LYS A 8 -0.55 -39.82 35.86
N GLY A 9 -1.75 -39.89 36.42
CA GLY A 9 -2.99 -39.56 35.71
C GLY A 9 -3.03 -38.08 35.31
N THR A 10 -2.66 -37.19 36.24
CA THR A 10 -2.67 -35.74 36.02
C THR A 10 -1.66 -35.29 34.96
N ALA A 11 -0.40 -35.77 35.00
CA ALA A 11 0.60 -35.35 34.01
C ALA A 11 0.28 -35.84 32.59
N SER A 12 -0.21 -37.08 32.47
CA SER A 12 -0.68 -37.64 31.20
C SER A 12 -1.82 -36.81 30.60
N LEU A 13 -2.77 -36.36 31.44
CA LEU A 13 -3.86 -35.49 31.02
C LEU A 13 -3.35 -34.11 30.57
N ILE A 14 -2.48 -33.46 31.36
CA ILE A 14 -1.86 -32.16 31.02
C ILE A 14 -1.16 -32.22 29.67
N ARG A 15 -0.37 -33.28 29.43
CA ARG A 15 0.36 -33.48 28.18
C ARG A 15 -0.57 -33.63 26.97
N ARG A 16 -1.69 -34.35 27.12
CA ARG A 16 -2.71 -34.49 26.06
C ARG A 16 -3.41 -33.17 25.75
N ILE A 17 -3.72 -32.37 26.78
CA ILE A 17 -4.31 -31.03 26.61
C ILE A 17 -3.32 -30.12 25.89
N ALA A 18 -2.07 -30.05 26.37
CA ALA A 18 -1.01 -29.25 25.75
C ALA A 18 -0.77 -29.65 24.29
N ALA A 19 -0.69 -30.95 24.00
CA ALA A 19 -0.56 -31.47 22.65
C ALA A 19 -1.73 -31.05 21.74
N GLY A 20 -2.97 -31.15 22.24
CA GLY A 20 -4.16 -30.71 21.53
C GLY A 20 -4.17 -29.20 21.27
N VAL A 21 -3.76 -28.38 22.25
CA VAL A 21 -3.65 -26.92 22.11
C VAL A 21 -2.61 -26.53 21.06
N VAL A 22 -1.40 -27.11 21.12
CA VAL A 22 -0.34 -26.84 20.13
C VAL A 22 -0.78 -27.26 18.72
N GLY A 23 -1.40 -28.43 18.59
CA GLY A 23 -1.97 -28.86 17.31
C GLY A 23 -3.06 -27.94 16.79
N LEU A 24 -3.95 -27.46 17.67
CA LEU A 24 -5.01 -26.52 17.32
C LEU A 24 -4.46 -25.19 16.82
N VAL A 25 -3.40 -24.64 17.46
CA VAL A 25 -2.71 -23.45 16.95
C VAL A 25 -2.23 -23.67 15.52
N GLY A 26 -1.59 -24.81 15.24
CA GLY A 26 -1.14 -25.14 13.89
C GLY A 26 -2.28 -25.22 12.87
N VAL A 27 -3.41 -25.81 13.25
CA VAL A 27 -4.63 -25.85 12.41
C VAL A 27 -5.17 -24.44 12.15
N VAL A 28 -5.21 -23.57 13.16
CA VAL A 28 -5.67 -22.18 13.00
C VAL A 28 -4.77 -21.41 12.02
N LEU A 29 -3.45 -21.60 12.04
CA LEU A 29 -2.56 -20.97 11.06
C LEU A 29 -2.81 -21.45 9.63
N LEU A 30 -3.05 -22.75 9.44
CA LEU A 30 -3.42 -23.29 8.12
C LEU A 30 -4.74 -22.69 7.64
N ILE A 31 -5.78 -22.70 8.49
CA ILE A 31 -7.08 -22.12 8.17
C ILE A 31 -6.92 -20.64 7.83
N SER A 32 -6.18 -19.86 8.62
CA SER A 32 -5.93 -18.44 8.37
C SER A 32 -5.25 -18.21 7.01
N THR A 33 -4.30 -19.06 6.63
CA THR A 33 -3.61 -18.97 5.32
C THR A 33 -4.58 -19.12 4.15
N PHE A 34 -5.49 -20.11 4.21
CA PHE A 34 -6.45 -20.37 3.13
C PHE A 34 -7.68 -19.46 3.19
N ALA A 35 -8.20 -19.17 4.38
CA ALA A 35 -9.39 -18.36 4.58
C ALA A 35 -9.18 -16.90 4.16
N ASN A 36 -7.96 -16.38 4.32
CA ASN A 36 -7.59 -15.05 3.85
C ASN A 36 -6.95 -15.07 2.45
N ASN A 37 -7.00 -16.20 1.73
CA ASN A 37 -6.45 -16.34 0.38
C ASN A 37 -5.01 -15.84 0.22
N LEU A 38 -4.15 -16.09 1.23
CA LEU A 38 -2.82 -15.45 1.31
C LEU A 38 -1.87 -15.82 0.16
N PHE A 39 -2.15 -16.92 -0.55
CA PHE A 39 -1.39 -17.31 -1.75
C PHE A 39 -1.67 -16.43 -2.98
N GLN A 40 -2.81 -15.73 -3.02
CA GLN A 40 -3.13 -14.75 -4.05
C GLN A 40 -2.83 -13.33 -3.56
N VAL A 41 -3.21 -13.03 -2.31
CA VAL A 41 -2.95 -11.72 -1.66
C VAL A 41 -1.46 -11.39 -1.62
N GLY A 42 -0.58 -12.38 -1.40
CA GLY A 42 0.86 -12.16 -1.38
C GLY A 42 1.41 -11.57 -2.68
N PRO A 43 1.22 -12.24 -3.83
CA PRO A 43 1.56 -11.69 -5.15
C PRO A 43 0.92 -10.33 -5.45
N ASP A 44 -0.39 -10.18 -5.21
CA ASP A 44 -1.14 -8.95 -5.53
C ASP A 44 -0.63 -7.75 -4.70
N PHE A 45 -0.28 -8.00 -3.42
CA PHE A 45 0.36 -7.00 -2.56
C PHE A 45 1.74 -6.61 -3.08
N GLU A 46 2.56 -7.58 -3.48
CA GLU A 46 3.92 -7.36 -3.98
C GLU A 46 3.91 -6.53 -5.28
N GLU A 47 3.03 -6.88 -6.22
CA GLU A 47 2.84 -6.13 -7.47
C GLU A 47 2.40 -4.69 -7.22
N MET A 48 1.40 -4.49 -6.34
CA MET A 48 0.94 -3.15 -5.98
C MET A 48 2.06 -2.32 -5.34
N ILE A 49 2.82 -2.89 -4.39
CA ILE A 49 3.93 -2.18 -3.77
C ILE A 49 5.02 -1.84 -4.80
N ASP A 50 5.40 -2.78 -5.68
CA ASP A 50 6.44 -2.52 -6.67
C ASP A 50 6.04 -1.42 -7.68
N ASP A 51 4.77 -1.39 -8.09
CA ASP A 51 4.23 -0.40 -9.01
C ASP A 51 4.15 1.01 -8.40
N PHE A 52 3.79 1.12 -7.12
CA PHE A 52 3.66 2.42 -6.44
C PHE A 52 4.98 2.94 -5.84
N ARG A 53 5.97 2.08 -5.58
CA ARG A 53 7.27 2.49 -5.02
C ARG A 53 7.92 3.66 -5.77
N PRO A 54 8.06 3.66 -7.11
CA PRO A 54 8.66 4.80 -7.81
C PRO A 54 7.79 6.07 -7.78
N MET A 55 6.48 5.93 -7.62
CA MET A 55 5.53 7.05 -7.60
C MET A 55 5.48 7.77 -6.27
N LEU A 56 5.68 7.03 -5.18
CA LEU A 56 5.71 7.55 -3.82
C LEU A 56 7.08 8.05 -3.39
N ALA A 57 8.09 7.98 -4.28
CA ALA A 57 9.36 8.62 -4.05
C ALA A 57 9.18 10.15 -3.87
N GLU A 58 9.91 10.73 -2.93
CA GLU A 58 9.82 12.16 -2.58
C GLU A 58 10.00 13.07 -3.82
N GLU A 59 10.91 12.71 -4.73
CA GLU A 59 11.13 13.43 -5.98
C GLU A 59 9.93 13.34 -6.94
N SER A 60 9.27 12.19 -7.01
CA SER A 60 8.09 11.97 -7.86
C SER A 60 6.89 12.78 -7.37
N ILE A 61 6.65 12.80 -6.05
CA ILE A 61 5.61 13.60 -5.42
C ILE A 61 5.88 15.10 -5.63
N ALA A 62 7.10 15.56 -5.33
CA ALA A 62 7.46 16.96 -5.51
C ALA A 62 7.34 17.42 -6.96
N SER A 63 7.66 16.55 -7.92
CA SER A 63 7.46 16.82 -9.35
C SER A 63 5.97 16.94 -9.71
N ALA A 64 5.13 16.04 -9.21
CA ALA A 64 3.69 16.08 -9.44
C ALA A 64 3.04 17.34 -8.83
N GLU A 65 3.45 17.74 -7.62
CA GLU A 65 3.00 18.98 -6.99
C GLU A 65 3.39 20.21 -7.81
N ALA A 66 4.64 20.26 -8.30
CA ALA A 66 5.11 21.35 -9.16
C ALA A 66 4.31 21.43 -10.47
N ASP A 67 4.02 20.28 -11.10
CA ASP A 67 3.20 20.21 -12.31
C ASP A 67 1.78 20.75 -12.08
N LEU A 68 1.15 20.39 -10.96
CA LEU A 68 -0.20 20.85 -10.61
C LEU A 68 -0.23 22.34 -10.26
N SER A 69 0.77 22.82 -9.52
CA SER A 69 0.93 24.24 -9.21
C SER A 69 1.08 25.08 -10.48
N MET A 70 1.88 24.59 -11.43
CA MET A 70 2.04 25.23 -12.74
C MET A 70 0.73 25.28 -13.52
N LEU A 71 -0.05 24.19 -13.56
CA LEU A 71 -1.36 24.17 -14.21
C LEU A 71 -2.35 25.16 -13.56
N ALA A 72 -2.36 25.27 -12.22
CA ALA A 72 -3.16 26.29 -11.52
C ALA A 72 -2.74 27.71 -11.90
N ASN A 73 -1.44 27.96 -12.00
CA ASN A 73 -0.90 29.26 -12.41
C ASN A 73 -1.26 29.60 -13.85
N VAL A 74 -1.25 28.62 -14.76
CA VAL A 74 -1.70 28.81 -16.15
C VAL A 74 -3.17 29.19 -16.20
N GLY A 75 -4.04 28.52 -15.46
CA GLY A 75 -5.46 28.89 -15.40
C GLY A 75 -5.65 30.35 -14.94
N THR A 76 -4.95 30.75 -13.89
CA THR A 76 -5.00 32.12 -13.35
C THR A 76 -4.43 33.15 -14.33
N GLU A 77 -3.26 32.87 -14.91
CA GLU A 77 -2.58 33.75 -15.88
C GLU A 77 -3.40 33.89 -17.17
N PHE A 78 -4.07 32.81 -17.59
CA PHE A 78 -4.94 32.84 -18.76
C PHE A 78 -6.06 33.87 -18.59
N GLU A 79 -6.78 33.82 -17.46
CA GLU A 79 -7.89 34.73 -17.18
C GLU A 79 -7.44 36.18 -16.91
N THR A 80 -6.38 36.35 -16.12
CA THR A 80 -6.00 37.66 -15.59
C THR A 80 -5.01 38.43 -16.46
N ALA A 81 -4.24 37.74 -17.31
CA ALA A 81 -3.18 38.35 -18.11
C ALA A 81 -3.34 38.07 -19.61
N ILE A 82 -3.46 36.80 -20.02
CA ILE A 82 -3.51 36.43 -21.45
C ILE A 82 -4.76 36.99 -22.10
N VAL A 83 -5.95 36.74 -21.54
CA VAL A 83 -7.21 37.23 -22.12
C VAL A 83 -7.19 38.76 -22.31
N PRO A 84 -6.90 39.59 -21.29
CA PRO A 84 -6.81 41.04 -21.49
C PRO A 84 -5.77 41.48 -22.52
N ALA A 85 -4.57 40.90 -22.49
CA ALA A 85 -3.48 41.29 -23.38
C ALA A 85 -3.76 40.90 -24.83
N MET A 86 -4.24 39.68 -25.08
CA MET A 86 -4.61 39.19 -26.41
C MET A 86 -5.80 39.98 -26.97
N SER A 87 -6.81 40.24 -26.16
CA SER A 87 -7.93 41.12 -26.53
C SER A 87 -7.46 42.50 -26.98
N GLN A 88 -6.57 43.13 -26.21
CA GLN A 88 -6.02 44.44 -26.53
C GLN A 88 -5.24 44.42 -27.86
N GLN A 89 -4.40 43.41 -28.08
CA GLN A 89 -3.60 43.30 -29.29
C GLN A 89 -4.44 43.02 -30.55
N LEU A 90 -5.51 42.24 -30.41
CA LEU A 90 -6.41 41.90 -31.52
C LEU A 90 -7.50 42.96 -31.75
N GLY A 91 -7.58 43.99 -30.91
CA GLY A 91 -8.63 45.02 -31.00
C GLY A 91 -10.03 44.48 -30.65
N MET A 92 -10.10 43.46 -29.80
CA MET A 92 -11.33 42.81 -29.34
C MET A 92 -11.59 43.11 -27.86
N THR A 93 -12.81 42.91 -27.37
CA THR A 93 -13.09 42.88 -25.92
C THR A 93 -12.66 41.52 -25.32
N PRO A 94 -12.46 41.41 -24.00
CA PRO A 94 -12.25 40.14 -23.31
C PRO A 94 -13.31 39.09 -23.64
N GLU A 95 -14.59 39.47 -23.65
CA GLU A 95 -15.70 38.57 -23.95
C GLU A 95 -15.68 38.07 -25.40
N GLN A 96 -15.30 38.95 -26.34
CA GLN A 96 -15.13 38.56 -27.74
C GLN A 96 -13.97 37.59 -27.93
N PHE A 97 -12.86 37.78 -27.21
CA PHE A 97 -11.72 36.86 -27.30
C PHE A 97 -12.03 35.50 -26.68
N VAL A 98 -12.74 35.46 -25.55
CA VAL A 98 -13.23 34.22 -24.95
C VAL A 98 -14.21 33.51 -25.89
N GLY A 99 -15.14 34.25 -26.51
CA GLY A 99 -16.07 33.70 -27.51
C GLY A 99 -15.33 33.16 -28.74
N PHE A 100 -14.37 33.91 -29.28
CA PHE A 100 -13.51 33.48 -30.38
C PHE A 100 -12.74 32.21 -30.03
N THR A 101 -12.18 32.12 -28.82
CA THR A 101 -11.48 30.92 -28.34
C THR A 101 -12.43 29.74 -28.20
N GLY A 102 -13.64 29.94 -27.67
CA GLY A 102 -14.64 28.89 -27.57
C GLY A 102 -15.12 28.35 -28.92
N GLU A 103 -15.25 29.22 -29.93
CA GLU A 103 -15.70 28.84 -31.27
C GLU A 103 -14.59 28.17 -32.10
N ASN A 104 -13.35 28.67 -32.02
CA ASN A 104 -12.26 28.24 -32.89
C ASN A 104 -11.31 27.24 -32.21
N PHE A 105 -11.21 27.28 -30.88
CA PHE A 105 -10.32 26.45 -30.07
C PHE A 105 -11.07 25.81 -28.88
N PRO A 106 -12.09 24.97 -29.15
CA PRO A 106 -12.97 24.43 -28.11
C PRO A 106 -12.24 23.60 -27.05
N ALA A 107 -11.17 22.89 -27.39
CA ALA A 107 -10.40 22.11 -26.40
C ALA A 107 -9.66 23.03 -25.43
N VAL A 108 -9.14 24.17 -25.89
CA VAL A 108 -8.54 25.18 -25.02
C VAL A 108 -9.57 25.77 -24.07
N ALA A 109 -10.72 26.20 -24.62
CA ALA A 109 -11.80 26.76 -23.81
C ALA A 109 -12.32 25.77 -22.76
N ASN A 110 -12.51 24.50 -23.14
CA ASN A 110 -12.95 23.44 -22.23
C ASN A 110 -11.90 23.13 -21.16
N GLY A 111 -10.62 23.05 -21.55
CA GLY A 111 -9.53 22.77 -20.62
C GLY A 111 -9.39 23.84 -19.55
N VAL A 112 -9.35 25.12 -19.96
CA VAL A 112 -9.26 26.26 -19.02
C VAL A 112 -10.44 26.25 -18.05
N GLN A 113 -11.66 25.99 -18.52
CA GLN A 113 -12.84 25.89 -17.66
C GLN A 113 -12.81 24.69 -16.70
N ALA A 114 -12.13 23.61 -17.07
CA ALA A 114 -12.03 22.41 -16.25
C ALA A 114 -10.91 22.47 -15.19
N LEU A 115 -9.85 23.28 -15.41
CA LEU A 115 -8.71 23.40 -14.50
C LEU A 115 -9.09 23.67 -13.02
N PRO A 116 -10.03 24.58 -12.69
CA PRO A 116 -10.42 24.84 -11.30
C PRO A 116 -11.01 23.65 -10.56
N THR A 117 -11.46 22.62 -11.28
CA THR A 117 -11.92 21.36 -10.68
C THR A 117 -10.84 20.28 -10.75
N ILE A 118 -10.17 20.14 -11.91
CA ILE A 118 -9.14 19.12 -12.12
C ILE A 118 -7.98 19.29 -11.14
N VAL A 119 -7.43 20.51 -11.04
CA VAL A 119 -6.21 20.73 -10.25
C VAL A 119 -6.43 20.40 -8.77
N PRO A 120 -7.46 20.92 -8.07
CA PRO A 120 -7.69 20.56 -6.68
C PRO A 120 -7.93 19.06 -6.45
N THR A 121 -8.59 18.36 -7.38
CA THR A 121 -8.80 16.91 -7.27
C THR A 121 -7.47 16.15 -7.31
N PHE A 122 -6.59 16.44 -8.27
CA PHE A 122 -5.28 15.80 -8.34
C PHE A 122 -4.36 16.25 -7.19
N THR A 123 -4.43 17.51 -6.75
CA THR A 123 -3.69 17.99 -5.58
C THR A 123 -4.09 17.20 -4.34
N GLY A 124 -5.39 17.03 -4.07
CA GLY A 124 -5.86 16.23 -2.94
C GLY A 124 -5.44 14.76 -3.02
N LEU A 125 -5.37 14.19 -4.23
CA LEU A 125 -4.83 12.84 -4.43
C LEU A 125 -3.34 12.76 -4.09
N ILE A 126 -2.52 13.67 -4.59
CA ILE A 126 -1.08 13.71 -4.33
C ILE A 126 -0.79 13.96 -2.84
N GLU A 127 -1.51 14.89 -2.21
CA GLU A 127 -1.41 15.13 -0.76
C GLU A 127 -1.80 13.89 0.06
N THR A 128 -2.83 13.15 -0.38
CA THR A 128 -3.19 11.88 0.24
C THR A 128 -2.03 10.89 0.11
N LEU A 129 -1.50 10.69 -1.09
CA LEU A 129 -0.38 9.78 -1.33
C LEU A 129 0.87 10.15 -0.51
N ASP A 130 1.22 11.43 -0.43
CA ASP A 130 2.35 11.90 0.38
C ASP A 130 2.12 11.62 1.87
N SER A 131 0.92 11.90 2.38
CA SER A 131 0.56 11.62 3.77
C SER A 131 0.61 10.13 4.14
N GLN A 132 0.42 9.24 3.16
CA GLN A 132 0.47 7.79 3.33
C GLN A 132 1.87 7.21 3.14
N ARG A 133 2.87 8.00 2.72
CA ARG A 133 4.21 7.51 2.36
C ARG A 133 4.87 6.71 3.49
N SER A 134 4.76 7.16 4.74
CA SER A 134 5.33 6.43 5.87
C SER A 134 4.67 5.08 6.12
N LEU A 135 3.35 4.97 5.90
CA LEU A 135 2.64 3.70 6.03
C LEU A 135 3.04 2.76 4.89
N PHE A 136 3.18 3.30 3.67
CA PHE A 136 3.67 2.56 2.52
C PHE A 136 5.09 2.01 2.74
N GLU A 137 6.04 2.83 3.21
CA GLU A 137 7.40 2.37 3.54
C GLU A 137 7.41 1.26 4.60
N SER A 138 6.49 1.33 5.58
CA SER A 138 6.33 0.29 6.60
C SER A 138 5.76 -1.02 6.00
N ALA A 139 4.77 -0.90 5.11
CA ALA A 139 4.14 -2.01 4.42
C ALA A 139 5.07 -2.68 3.40
N ASP A 140 5.83 -1.91 2.62
CA ASP A 140 6.87 -2.37 1.68
C ASP A 140 7.97 -3.18 2.40
N ALA A 141 8.19 -2.90 3.68
CA ALA A 141 9.13 -3.67 4.50
C ALA A 141 8.58 -5.01 5.00
N ILE A 142 7.39 -5.47 4.56
CA ILE A 142 6.80 -6.78 4.93
C ILE A 142 7.19 -7.86 3.91
N PRO A 143 7.74 -9.02 4.34
CA PRO A 143 8.20 -9.34 5.69
C PRO A 143 9.57 -8.70 6.01
N THR A 144 10.39 -8.51 4.98
CA THR A 144 11.66 -7.75 4.97
C THR A 144 11.89 -7.21 3.56
N GLN A 145 12.68 -6.15 3.41
CA GLN A 145 13.02 -5.56 2.10
C GLN A 145 13.62 -6.57 1.08
N ASP A 146 14.24 -7.65 1.55
CA ASP A 146 14.91 -8.64 0.70
C ASP A 146 14.06 -9.90 0.41
N LEU A 147 12.85 -10.00 0.98
CA LEU A 147 12.01 -11.20 0.85
C LEU A 147 10.68 -10.86 0.17
N PRO A 148 10.32 -11.58 -0.90
CA PRO A 148 9.00 -11.45 -1.54
C PRO A 148 7.85 -11.62 -0.54
N ALA A 149 6.78 -10.84 -0.68
CA ALA A 149 5.57 -11.00 0.13
C ALA A 149 4.93 -12.38 -0.09
N THR A 150 5.15 -12.96 -1.28
CA THR A 150 4.79 -14.36 -1.59
C THR A 150 5.40 -15.41 -0.64
N THR A 151 6.45 -15.07 0.12
CA THR A 151 7.04 -15.99 1.12
C THR A 151 6.20 -16.11 2.39
N VAL A 152 5.39 -15.10 2.73
CA VAL A 152 4.55 -15.07 3.93
C VAL A 152 3.55 -16.23 4.01
N PRO A 153 2.72 -16.51 2.99
CA PRO A 153 1.78 -17.64 3.03
C PRO A 153 2.49 -18.98 3.21
N TRP A 154 3.66 -19.18 2.58
CA TRP A 154 4.46 -20.40 2.76
C TRP A 154 5.01 -20.53 4.18
N GLY A 155 5.49 -19.43 4.76
CA GLY A 155 5.95 -19.38 6.14
C GLY A 155 4.85 -19.80 7.13
N LEU A 156 3.65 -19.23 6.99
CA LEU A 156 2.49 -19.59 7.81
C LEU A 156 2.05 -21.04 7.61
N PHE A 157 2.02 -21.50 6.36
CA PHE A 157 1.66 -22.87 6.01
C PHE A 157 2.60 -23.90 6.68
N PHE A 158 3.92 -23.75 6.51
CA PHE A 158 4.88 -24.68 7.08
C PHE A 158 4.97 -24.57 8.60
N ALA A 159 4.82 -23.36 9.18
CA ALA A 159 4.71 -23.20 10.62
C ALA A 159 3.49 -23.94 11.19
N GLY A 160 2.35 -23.86 10.51
CA GLY A 160 1.13 -24.59 10.87
C GLY A 160 1.34 -26.11 10.89
N LEU A 161 1.93 -26.67 9.83
CA LEU A 161 2.28 -28.09 9.75
C LEU A 161 3.28 -28.51 10.85
N ALA A 162 4.30 -27.70 11.10
CA ALA A 162 5.30 -27.98 12.12
C ALA A 162 4.69 -28.00 13.53
N LEU A 163 3.77 -27.09 13.83
CA LEU A 163 3.05 -27.08 15.11
C LEU A 163 2.12 -28.28 15.26
N ILE A 164 1.42 -28.70 14.20
CA ILE A 164 0.62 -29.95 14.22
C ILE A 164 1.53 -31.15 14.54
N ALA A 165 2.67 -31.27 13.85
CA ALA A 165 3.63 -32.33 14.10
C ALA A 165 4.19 -32.29 15.54
N ALA A 166 4.52 -31.10 16.05
CA ALA A 166 4.96 -30.91 17.43
C ALA A 166 3.89 -31.30 18.45
N GLY A 167 2.62 -30.96 18.19
CA GLY A 167 1.47 -31.41 18.97
C GLY A 167 1.36 -32.94 18.98
N VAL A 168 1.46 -33.60 17.82
CA VAL A 168 1.46 -35.07 17.72
C VAL A 168 2.62 -35.69 18.50
N LEU A 169 3.83 -35.12 18.41
CA LEU A 169 5.00 -35.58 19.15
C LEU A 169 4.85 -35.38 20.67
N LEU A 170 4.19 -34.31 21.11
CA LEU A 170 3.92 -34.05 22.53
C LEU A 170 3.04 -35.13 23.18
N TYR A 171 2.16 -35.81 22.44
CA TYR A 171 1.39 -36.93 22.98
C TYR A 171 2.25 -38.09 23.49
N LYS A 172 3.46 -38.27 22.97
CA LYS A 172 4.38 -39.32 23.41
C LYS A 172 5.28 -38.77 24.52
N PRO A 173 5.47 -39.49 25.64
CA PRO A 173 6.42 -39.09 26.67
C PRO A 173 7.83 -39.04 26.08
N GLY A 174 8.49 -37.90 26.20
CA GLY A 174 9.79 -37.66 25.60
C GLY A 174 10.13 -36.17 25.51
N TRP A 175 11.44 -35.88 25.44
CA TRP A 175 11.95 -34.51 25.35
C TRP A 175 11.77 -33.90 23.96
N LEU A 176 11.67 -34.71 22.91
CA LEU A 176 11.59 -34.25 21.52
C LEU A 176 10.37 -33.37 21.26
N GLY A 177 9.16 -33.80 21.66
CA GLY A 177 7.95 -33.00 21.48
C GLY A 177 7.99 -31.68 22.27
N LEU A 178 8.62 -31.71 23.45
CA LEU A 178 8.80 -30.53 24.28
C LEU A 178 9.77 -29.53 23.67
N ALA A 179 10.93 -30.01 23.21
CA ALA A 179 11.93 -29.20 22.54
C ALA A 179 11.40 -28.64 21.22
N SER A 180 10.66 -29.43 20.42
CA SER A 180 10.09 -28.95 19.17
C SER A 180 9.03 -27.87 19.40
N ALA A 181 8.07 -28.11 20.30
CA ALA A 181 7.02 -27.12 20.61
C ALA A 181 7.63 -25.84 21.22
N GLY A 182 8.55 -25.98 22.18
CA GLY A 182 9.24 -24.84 22.78
C GLY A 182 10.02 -24.03 21.75
N THR A 183 10.79 -24.69 20.88
CA THR A 183 11.61 -24.01 19.86
C THR A 183 10.74 -23.33 18.81
N LEU A 184 9.69 -23.98 18.32
CA LEU A 184 8.76 -23.39 17.34
C LEU A 184 8.00 -22.20 17.95
N GLY A 185 7.45 -22.35 19.15
CA GLY A 185 6.74 -21.27 19.83
C GLY A 185 7.63 -20.06 20.08
N VAL A 186 8.85 -20.27 20.60
CA VAL A 186 9.82 -19.18 20.80
C VAL A 186 10.23 -18.58 19.47
N GLY A 187 10.51 -19.39 18.45
CA GLY A 187 10.91 -18.92 17.11
C GLY A 187 9.85 -18.02 16.48
N ILE A 188 8.58 -18.41 16.54
CA ILE A 188 7.45 -17.61 16.03
C ILE A 188 7.37 -16.24 16.74
N VAL A 189 7.41 -16.23 18.08
CA VAL A 189 7.36 -14.99 18.87
C VAL A 189 8.55 -14.10 18.55
N VAL A 190 9.76 -14.66 18.53
CA VAL A 190 11.00 -13.93 18.27
C VAL A 190 11.02 -13.36 16.85
N VAL A 191 10.67 -14.13 15.83
CA VAL A 191 10.60 -13.65 14.43
C VAL A 191 9.59 -12.51 14.30
N THR A 192 8.39 -12.66 14.91
CA THR A 192 7.35 -11.63 14.86
C THR A 192 7.83 -10.29 15.44
N LEU A 193 8.61 -10.35 16.53
CA LEU A 193 9.15 -9.16 17.21
C LEU A 193 10.38 -8.58 16.50
N ILE A 194 11.33 -9.41 16.05
CA ILE A 194 12.54 -8.95 15.36
C ILE A 194 12.20 -8.28 14.04
N LEU A 195 11.22 -8.81 13.31
CA LEU A 195 10.78 -8.25 12.03
C LEU A 195 9.76 -7.10 12.19
N SER A 196 9.36 -6.79 13.43
CA SER A 196 8.35 -5.78 13.76
C SER A 196 7.04 -6.00 12.98
N LEU A 197 6.60 -7.25 12.83
CA LEU A 197 5.43 -7.55 11.98
C LEU A 197 4.12 -6.96 12.54
N ILE A 198 4.01 -6.80 13.87
CA ILE A 198 2.80 -6.28 14.52
C ILE A 198 2.51 -4.83 14.08
N PRO A 199 3.42 -3.86 14.29
CA PRO A 199 3.18 -2.49 13.83
C PRO A 199 3.07 -2.41 12.30
N LYS A 200 3.91 -3.12 11.54
CA LYS A 200 3.84 -3.11 10.06
C LYS A 200 2.49 -3.59 9.52
N ALA A 201 1.92 -4.62 10.12
CA ALA A 201 0.62 -5.12 9.72
C ALA A 201 -0.52 -4.16 10.07
N ALA A 202 -0.40 -3.42 11.17
CA ALA A 202 -1.33 -2.33 11.48
C ALA A 202 -1.18 -1.18 10.48
N ASP A 203 0.06 -0.81 10.13
CA ASP A 203 0.32 0.23 9.13
C ASP A 203 -0.23 -0.16 7.74
N ALA A 204 -0.13 -1.43 7.36
CA ALA A 204 -0.71 -1.96 6.12
C ALA A 204 -2.25 -1.92 6.14
N ASP A 205 -2.88 -2.24 7.28
CA ASP A 205 -4.33 -2.13 7.44
C ASP A 205 -4.80 -0.66 7.39
N ASP A 206 -4.07 0.26 8.04
CA ASP A 206 -4.35 1.71 8.02
C ASP A 206 -4.14 2.29 6.61
N LEU A 207 -3.09 1.88 5.90
CA LEU A 207 -2.86 2.24 4.50
C LEU A 207 -4.02 1.79 3.63
N ASN A 208 -4.43 0.52 3.74
CA ASN A 208 -5.55 -0.03 2.98
C ASN A 208 -6.86 0.75 3.22
N ALA A 209 -7.15 1.11 4.47
CA ALA A 209 -8.32 1.90 4.83
C ALA A 209 -8.26 3.34 4.30
N ASN A 210 -7.08 3.97 4.31
CA ASN A 210 -6.90 5.33 3.83
C ASN A 210 -6.89 5.43 2.30
N LEU A 211 -6.50 4.35 1.60
CA LEU A 211 -6.54 4.27 0.14
C LEU A 211 -7.93 3.92 -0.40
N GLU A 212 -8.81 3.30 0.40
CA GLU A 212 -10.17 2.88 -0.04
C GLU A 212 -10.96 3.97 -0.77
N PRO A 213 -11.00 5.23 -0.29
CA PRO A 213 -11.78 6.27 -0.96
C PRO A 213 -11.22 6.66 -2.33
N ILE A 214 -9.93 6.46 -2.57
CA ILE A 214 -9.24 6.87 -3.80
C ILE A 214 -9.00 5.71 -4.78
N TYR A 215 -9.15 4.46 -4.32
CA TYR A 215 -8.98 3.26 -5.13
C TYR A 215 -10.30 2.81 -5.78
N THR A 216 -10.85 3.63 -6.69
CA THR A 216 -12.13 3.35 -7.35
C THR A 216 -12.04 3.49 -8.86
N GLN A 217 -12.83 2.68 -9.60
CA GLN A 217 -12.96 2.81 -11.06
C GLN A 217 -13.42 4.22 -11.46
N GLU A 218 -14.32 4.83 -10.69
CA GLU A 218 -14.82 6.18 -10.95
C GLU A 218 -13.70 7.22 -10.87
N LEU A 219 -12.78 7.11 -9.90
CA LEU A 219 -11.64 8.01 -9.80
C LEU A 219 -10.66 7.79 -10.96
N VAL A 220 -10.39 6.54 -11.36
CA VAL A 220 -9.53 6.22 -12.51
C VAL A 220 -10.11 6.77 -13.81
N ASP A 221 -11.40 6.55 -14.06
CA ASP A 221 -12.10 7.05 -15.25
C ASP A 221 -12.14 8.59 -15.26
N GLY A 222 -12.40 9.19 -14.10
CA GLY A 222 -12.34 10.65 -13.91
C GLY A 222 -10.96 11.21 -14.20
N ALA A 223 -9.90 10.56 -13.70
CA ALA A 223 -8.51 10.95 -13.94
C ALA A 223 -8.16 10.85 -15.44
N LYS A 224 -8.54 9.77 -16.13
CA LYS A 224 -8.36 9.63 -17.58
C LYS A 224 -9.10 10.72 -18.36
N GLY A 225 -10.34 11.02 -17.98
CA GLY A 225 -11.13 12.09 -18.60
C GLY A 225 -10.49 13.47 -18.41
N ALA A 226 -10.00 13.75 -17.21
CA ALA A 226 -9.29 14.99 -16.90
C ALA A 226 -7.98 15.10 -17.68
N LEU A 227 -7.18 14.04 -17.72
CA LEU A 227 -5.94 13.97 -18.51
C LEU A 227 -6.22 14.13 -20.01
N GLY A 228 -7.26 13.49 -20.53
CA GLY A 228 -7.69 13.69 -21.92
C GLY A 228 -8.06 15.15 -22.21
N THR A 229 -8.74 15.82 -21.27
CA THR A 229 -9.15 17.22 -21.39
C THR A 229 -7.93 18.16 -21.39
N VAL A 230 -7.02 18.00 -20.43
CA VAL A 230 -5.79 18.81 -20.33
C VAL A 230 -4.85 18.55 -21.52
N GLY A 231 -4.72 17.30 -21.95
CA GLY A 231 -3.93 16.92 -23.12
C GLY A 231 -4.48 17.52 -24.41
N ALA A 232 -5.79 17.49 -24.61
CA ALA A 232 -6.44 18.11 -25.77
C ALA A 232 -6.29 19.65 -25.75
N MET A 233 -6.42 20.28 -24.58
CA MET A 233 -6.13 21.71 -24.41
C MET A 233 -4.69 22.03 -24.81
N GLY A 234 -3.70 21.28 -24.29
CA GLY A 234 -2.30 21.49 -24.59
C GLY A 234 -1.97 21.34 -26.07
N SER A 235 -2.44 20.26 -26.71
CA SER A 235 -2.23 20.01 -28.14
C SER A 235 -2.87 21.10 -29.00
N GLN A 236 -4.15 21.43 -28.78
CA GLN A 236 -4.81 22.48 -29.58
C GLN A 236 -4.18 23.86 -29.35
N MET A 237 -3.76 24.16 -28.11
CA MET A 237 -3.05 25.40 -27.83
C MET A 237 -1.77 25.50 -28.66
N GLN A 238 -0.94 24.46 -28.66
CA GLN A 238 0.36 24.46 -29.36
C GLN A 238 0.24 24.38 -30.88
N GLU A 239 -0.65 23.54 -31.38
CA GLU A 239 -0.71 23.19 -32.80
C GLU A 239 -1.64 24.11 -33.60
N GLU A 240 -2.65 24.71 -32.97
CA GLU A 240 -3.67 25.51 -33.66
C GLU A 240 -3.73 26.95 -33.14
N MET A 241 -3.93 27.15 -31.83
CA MET A 241 -4.18 28.47 -31.26
C MET A 241 -2.96 29.38 -31.39
N LEU A 242 -1.77 28.94 -30.97
CA LEU A 242 -0.56 29.75 -31.05
C LEU A 242 -0.19 30.13 -32.49
N PRO A 243 -0.18 29.21 -33.48
CA PRO A 243 0.03 29.58 -34.88
C PRO A 243 -1.02 30.56 -35.43
N ALA A 244 -2.29 30.40 -35.04
CA ALA A 244 -3.35 31.31 -35.46
C ALA A 244 -3.17 32.71 -34.86
N LEU A 245 -2.82 32.81 -33.58
CA LEU A 245 -2.51 34.07 -32.91
C LEU A 245 -1.28 34.74 -33.54
N ALA A 246 -0.22 33.98 -33.82
CA ALA A 246 0.96 34.49 -34.51
C ALA A 246 0.60 35.13 -35.85
N THR A 247 -0.24 34.45 -36.64
CA THR A 247 -0.71 34.95 -37.95
C THR A 247 -1.54 36.23 -37.80
N GLN A 248 -2.47 36.27 -36.84
CA GLN A 248 -3.33 37.45 -36.61
C GLN A 248 -2.53 38.66 -36.11
N LEU A 249 -1.52 38.44 -35.29
CA LEU A 249 -0.65 39.49 -34.74
C LEU A 249 0.46 39.91 -35.71
N GLY A 250 0.61 39.24 -36.85
CA GLY A 250 1.72 39.48 -37.79
C GLY A 250 3.09 39.12 -37.20
N MET A 251 3.12 38.17 -36.27
CA MET A 251 4.32 37.68 -35.58
C MET A 251 4.77 36.34 -36.17
N THR A 252 6.08 36.09 -36.15
CA THR A 252 6.63 34.75 -36.36
C THR A 252 6.44 33.89 -35.11
N GLY A 253 6.55 32.56 -35.26
CA GLY A 253 6.48 31.64 -34.11
C GLY A 253 7.51 31.96 -33.02
N ASP A 254 8.74 32.29 -33.41
CA ASP A 254 9.80 32.67 -32.45
C ASP A 254 9.48 33.98 -31.72
N GLN A 255 8.91 34.96 -32.43
CA GLN A 255 8.49 36.21 -31.81
C GLN A 255 7.33 36.00 -30.83
N LEU A 256 6.36 35.15 -31.19
CA LEU A 256 5.25 34.83 -30.29
C LEU A 256 5.77 34.08 -29.06
N ASN A 257 6.65 33.10 -29.23
CA ASN A 257 7.27 32.37 -28.12
C ASN A 257 8.06 33.30 -27.20
N GLY A 258 8.84 34.24 -27.76
CA GLY A 258 9.53 35.27 -26.98
C GLY A 258 8.55 36.16 -26.22
N PHE A 259 7.47 36.58 -26.87
CA PHE A 259 6.42 37.37 -26.24
C PHE A 259 5.73 36.63 -25.09
N LEU A 260 5.39 35.35 -25.28
CA LEU A 260 4.84 34.51 -24.22
C LEU A 260 5.82 34.35 -23.06
N GLY A 261 7.10 34.07 -23.34
CA GLY A 261 8.11 33.91 -22.30
C GLY A 261 8.35 35.18 -21.47
N GLU A 262 8.25 36.36 -22.09
CA GLU A 262 8.42 37.64 -21.41
C GLU A 262 7.17 38.08 -20.62
N ASN A 263 5.97 37.83 -21.15
CA ASN A 263 4.72 38.39 -20.61
C ASN A 263 3.88 37.37 -19.84
N PHE A 264 4.01 36.08 -20.14
CA PHE A 264 3.23 34.97 -19.57
C PHE A 264 4.15 33.77 -19.25
N PRO A 265 5.11 33.95 -18.32
CA PRO A 265 6.14 32.96 -18.07
C PRO A 265 5.58 31.61 -17.61
N ASN A 266 4.45 31.58 -16.90
CA ASN A 266 3.85 30.32 -16.43
C ASN A 266 3.30 29.51 -17.61
N THR A 267 2.61 30.17 -18.54
CA THR A 267 2.08 29.53 -19.75
C THR A 267 3.20 29.05 -20.66
N ALA A 268 4.24 29.87 -20.87
CA ALA A 268 5.40 29.46 -21.65
C ALA A 268 6.11 28.24 -21.03
N GLN A 269 6.29 28.23 -19.71
CA GLN A 269 6.86 27.10 -18.99
C GLN A 269 5.97 25.86 -19.10
N ALA A 270 4.66 26.00 -18.89
CA ALA A 270 3.72 24.91 -18.96
C ALA A 270 3.70 24.26 -20.33
N LEU A 271 3.69 25.04 -21.41
CA LEU A 271 3.75 24.47 -22.76
C LEU A 271 5.02 23.64 -22.99
N ALA A 272 6.14 24.02 -22.37
CA ALA A 272 7.39 23.28 -22.49
C ALA A 272 7.41 21.97 -21.70
N THR A 273 6.78 21.93 -20.52
CA THR A 273 6.84 20.77 -19.60
C THR A 273 5.58 19.91 -19.58
N LEU A 274 4.47 20.38 -20.17
CA LEU A 274 3.20 19.67 -20.19
C LEU A 274 3.29 18.25 -20.75
N PRO A 275 4.04 17.95 -21.84
CA PRO A 275 4.17 16.58 -22.33
C PRO A 275 4.75 15.62 -21.27
N ASP A 276 5.76 16.07 -20.53
CA ASP A 276 6.39 15.26 -19.48
C ASP A 276 5.48 15.09 -18.27
N ALA A 277 4.78 16.16 -17.85
CA ALA A 277 3.78 16.10 -16.78
C ALA A 277 2.64 15.14 -17.13
N MET A 278 2.10 15.23 -18.35
CA MET A 278 1.08 14.31 -18.86
C MET A 278 1.60 12.87 -18.89
N GLY A 279 2.86 12.65 -19.27
CA GLY A 279 3.50 11.34 -19.21
C GLY A 279 3.48 10.75 -17.79
N ARG A 280 3.89 11.55 -16.79
CA ARG A 280 3.90 11.13 -15.37
C ARG A 280 2.50 10.80 -14.85
N PHE A 281 1.52 11.67 -15.07
CA PHE A 281 0.15 11.42 -14.60
C PHE A 281 -0.52 10.24 -15.32
N ASN A 282 -0.26 10.04 -16.62
CA ASN A 282 -0.76 8.85 -17.32
C ASN A 282 -0.21 7.56 -16.72
N VAL A 283 1.08 7.53 -16.35
CA VAL A 283 1.69 6.38 -15.69
C VAL A 283 1.08 6.16 -14.31
N LEU A 284 0.87 7.23 -13.51
CA LEU A 284 0.17 7.15 -12.22
C LEU A 284 -1.23 6.56 -12.37
N THR A 285 -2.04 7.09 -13.29
CA THR A 285 -3.41 6.60 -13.56
C THR A 285 -3.41 5.16 -14.06
N ALA A 286 -2.45 4.77 -14.91
CA ALA A 286 -2.32 3.40 -15.38
C ALA A 286 -1.97 2.42 -14.24
N ASN A 287 -1.12 2.82 -13.29
CA ASN A 287 -0.79 1.98 -12.14
C ASN A 287 -1.99 1.81 -11.19
N PHE A 288 -2.79 2.86 -10.97
CA PHE A 288 -4.07 2.72 -10.26
C PHE A 288 -5.01 1.75 -10.98
N GLU A 289 -5.15 1.88 -12.31
CA GLU A 289 -6.00 0.99 -13.11
C GLU A 289 -5.56 -0.48 -13.02
N ASN A 290 -4.27 -0.74 -13.24
CA ASN A 290 -3.72 -2.10 -13.27
C ASN A 290 -3.84 -2.80 -11.91
N ASN A 291 -3.87 -2.03 -10.81
CA ASN A 291 -3.90 -2.56 -9.46
C ASN A 291 -5.30 -2.48 -8.81
N LEU A 292 -6.37 -2.13 -9.53
CA LEU A 292 -7.75 -2.17 -9.00
C LEU A 292 -8.14 -3.58 -8.53
N ASP A 293 -7.86 -4.58 -9.35
CA ASP A 293 -8.16 -5.98 -9.03
C ASP A 293 -7.27 -6.49 -7.88
N ASN A 294 -6.00 -6.05 -7.84
CA ASN A 294 -5.08 -6.35 -6.75
C ASN A 294 -5.63 -5.76 -5.44
N TYR A 295 -6.00 -4.49 -5.44
CA TYR A 295 -6.58 -3.82 -4.28
C TYR A 295 -7.86 -4.50 -3.77
N GLU A 296 -8.78 -4.90 -4.66
CA GLU A 296 -10.00 -5.64 -4.27
C GLU A 296 -9.69 -6.99 -3.60
N THR A 297 -8.57 -7.62 -3.95
CA THR A 297 -8.11 -8.85 -3.29
C THR A 297 -7.52 -8.59 -1.91
N LEU A 298 -6.82 -7.46 -1.73
CA LEU A 298 -6.19 -7.05 -0.47
C LEU A 298 -7.20 -6.49 0.53
N LYS A 299 -8.17 -5.72 0.05
CA LYS A 299 -9.16 -4.98 0.84
C LYS A 299 -9.82 -5.80 1.97
N PRO A 300 -10.30 -7.05 1.76
CA PRO A 300 -10.95 -7.81 2.83
C PRO A 300 -9.98 -8.40 3.86
N VAL A 301 -8.66 -8.36 3.62
CA VAL A 301 -7.65 -8.94 4.48
C VAL A 301 -7.33 -7.98 5.63
N ASN A 302 -7.35 -8.49 6.85
CA ASN A 302 -6.85 -7.77 8.01
C ASN A 302 -5.50 -8.38 8.43
N PHE A 303 -4.41 -7.74 8.01
CA PHE A 303 -3.05 -8.20 8.26
C PHE A 303 -2.75 -8.25 9.76
N SER A 304 -3.25 -7.27 10.53
CA SER A 304 -3.05 -7.21 11.98
C SER A 304 -3.59 -8.46 12.69
N ASN A 305 -4.80 -8.91 12.34
CA ASN A 305 -5.41 -10.12 12.89
C ASN A 305 -4.59 -11.38 12.59
N ILE A 306 -4.01 -11.48 11.38
CA ILE A 306 -3.15 -12.61 10.99
C ILE A 306 -1.89 -12.61 11.84
N ILE A 307 -1.21 -11.46 11.97
CA ILE A 307 0.02 -11.34 12.76
C ILE A 307 -0.24 -11.56 14.26
N TRP A 308 -1.34 -11.06 14.81
CA TRP A 308 -1.72 -11.33 16.20
C TRP A 308 -2.04 -12.81 16.44
N THR A 309 -2.70 -13.48 15.49
CA THR A 309 -2.95 -14.93 15.57
C THR A 309 -1.64 -15.70 15.61
N LEU A 310 -0.66 -15.31 14.78
CA LEU A 310 0.68 -15.89 14.78
C LEU A 310 1.39 -15.67 16.12
N PHE A 311 1.42 -14.43 16.61
CA PHE A 311 2.08 -14.06 17.86
C PHE A 311 1.49 -14.78 19.09
N ILE A 312 0.16 -14.72 19.25
CA ILE A 312 -0.56 -15.35 20.36
C ILE A 312 -0.41 -16.88 20.26
N GLY A 313 -0.50 -17.44 19.06
CA GLY A 313 -0.27 -18.87 18.83
C GLY A 313 1.12 -19.31 19.27
N GLY A 314 2.14 -18.51 19.00
CA GLY A 314 3.50 -18.72 19.49
C GLY A 314 3.58 -18.72 21.03
N LEU A 315 3.01 -17.70 21.69
CA LEU A 315 2.97 -17.62 23.16
C LEU A 315 2.24 -18.79 23.81
N VAL A 316 1.08 -19.17 23.26
CA VAL A 316 0.29 -20.33 23.72
C VAL A 316 1.11 -21.61 23.59
N THR A 317 1.87 -21.77 22.50
CA THR A 317 2.74 -22.93 22.29
C THR A 317 3.87 -22.98 23.31
N VAL A 318 4.52 -21.84 23.61
CA VAL A 318 5.55 -21.75 24.65
C VAL A 318 4.99 -22.11 26.02
N ALA A 319 3.83 -21.55 26.38
CA ALA A 319 3.16 -21.83 27.65
C ALA A 319 2.81 -23.32 27.79
N ALA A 320 2.27 -23.93 26.73
CA ALA A 320 1.96 -25.36 26.70
C ALA A 320 3.22 -26.23 26.94
N ALA A 321 4.33 -25.91 26.27
CA ALA A 321 5.60 -26.62 26.46
C ALA A 321 6.16 -26.46 27.88
N ALA A 322 6.08 -25.25 28.46
CA ALA A 322 6.54 -24.96 29.81
C ALA A 322 5.71 -25.70 30.89
N VAL A 323 4.38 -25.77 30.71
CA VAL A 323 3.49 -26.51 31.61
C VAL A 323 3.80 -28.01 31.60
N VAL A 324 4.02 -28.59 30.41
CA VAL A 324 4.43 -30.02 30.30
C VAL A 324 5.79 -30.25 30.96
N TRP A 325 6.76 -29.36 30.74
CA TRP A 325 8.10 -29.48 31.33
C TRP A 325 8.06 -29.47 32.86
N TRP A 326 7.27 -28.56 33.42
CA TRP A 326 7.11 -28.42 34.86
C TRP A 326 6.37 -29.61 35.48
N SER A 327 5.36 -30.14 34.79
CA SER A 327 4.67 -31.37 35.16
C SER A 327 5.65 -32.55 35.22
N ASP A 328 6.43 -32.77 34.17
CA ASP A 328 7.40 -33.87 34.09
C ASP A 328 8.47 -33.78 35.20
N ARG A 329 8.92 -32.56 35.56
CA ARG A 329 9.86 -32.35 36.68
C ARG A 329 9.26 -32.70 38.04
N ARG A 330 8.00 -32.37 38.28
CA ARG A 330 7.31 -32.68 39.55
C ARG A 330 7.16 -34.19 39.74
N GLU A 331 6.83 -34.92 38.69
CA GLU A 331 6.77 -36.38 38.73
C GLU A 331 8.14 -37.00 39.07
N GLY A 332 9.21 -36.50 38.45
CA GLY A 332 10.58 -36.96 38.73
C GLY A 332 11.01 -36.74 40.18
N ALA A 333 10.64 -35.59 40.76
CA ALA A 333 10.95 -35.27 42.16
C ALA A 333 10.23 -36.21 43.15
N MET A 334 8.95 -36.53 42.91
CA MET A 334 8.18 -37.44 43.77
C MET A 334 8.72 -38.88 43.73
N VAL A 335 9.08 -39.37 42.54
CA VAL A 335 9.67 -40.72 42.39
C VAL A 335 11.04 -40.81 43.07
N GLY A 336 11.80 -39.72 43.12
CA GLY A 336 13.08 -39.65 43.83
C GLY A 336 12.95 -39.77 45.35
N MET A 337 11.89 -39.19 45.94
CA MET A 337 11.67 -39.20 47.39
C MET A 337 11.32 -40.60 47.92
N ASP A 338 10.55 -41.41 47.17
CA ASP A 338 10.20 -42.79 47.56
C ASP A 338 11.39 -43.77 47.57
N ARG A 339 12.55 -43.37 47.03
CA ARG A 339 13.76 -44.21 46.97
C ARG A 339 14.76 -43.94 48.09
N LEU A 340 14.48 -43.00 48.99
CA LEU A 340 15.33 -42.77 50.15
C LEU A 340 15.15 -43.94 51.15
N PRO A 341 16.23 -44.63 51.57
CA PRO A 341 16.12 -45.74 52.50
C PRO A 341 15.56 -45.27 53.84
N SER A 342 14.53 -45.95 54.34
CA SER A 342 14.02 -45.74 55.70
C SER A 342 15.08 -46.15 56.71
N THR A 343 15.83 -45.19 57.21
CA THR A 343 16.76 -45.34 58.35
C THR A 343 15.99 -45.47 59.65
#